data_AF-A0A845CZ83-F1
#
_entry.id   AF-A0A845CZ83-F1
#
_cell.length_a   1.000
_cell.length_b   1.000
_cell.length_c   1.000
_cell.angle_alpha   90.00
_cell.angle_beta   90.00
_cell.angle_gamma   90.00
#
_symmetry.space_group_name_H-M   'P 1'
#
loop_
_entity.id
_entity.type
_entity.pdbx_description
1 polymer ?
#
loop_
_entity_poly.entity_id
_entity_poly.type
_entity_poly.pdbx_seq_one_letter_code
_entity_poly.pdbx_strand_id
1 'polypeptide(L)'
;MRSEGSVELLAALAGVFKPALLEVYRSYVRQTNGLADYESVRLMRAIIAEEEETLDLLEAAYSDVVQTVEEKEVAAKWASTLEKMLEDAGGIAGAAETGVGSVQAVRSGGRFRVARRPGRDDTFSSVWDFVHVDENRVPERLAQMIATRLGEMTIAEALAIVLLEVEGQPWSFYVAISRHMWDEMRHSLFGEAAAEQVYGDRAALPLRDFEIEYLFEMTPLELYAMLGIGVEAALMKYPPGKRAEYEFCRDLARHPLMTTFQDFDWADEVEHVQIARSQLKRWFAGDADELSALAERGMQFRARTRRLHAPSPMPELPA
;
A
#
# COMPACT_ATOMS: atom_id res chain seq x y z
N MET A 1 -15.83 -14.85 6.30
CA MET A 1 -15.28 -14.16 7.47
C MET A 1 -14.94 -12.75 7.05
N ARG A 2 -15.40 -11.76 7.80
CA ARG A 2 -15.07 -10.34 7.61
C ARG A 2 -15.06 -9.69 8.99
N SER A 3 -14.04 -8.92 9.26
CA SER A 3 -13.98 -8.03 10.41
C SER A 3 -14.90 -6.82 10.16
N GLU A 4 -15.59 -6.34 11.19
CA GLU A 4 -16.52 -5.19 11.13
C GLU A 4 -15.80 -3.83 11.33
N GLY A 5 -14.51 -3.84 11.66
CA GLY A 5 -13.70 -2.63 11.78
C GLY A 5 -12.26 -2.94 12.16
N SER A 6 -11.48 -1.89 12.44
CA SER A 6 -10.04 -1.97 12.75
C SER A 6 -9.75 -2.84 13.97
N VAL A 7 -10.57 -2.75 15.03
CA VAL A 7 -10.42 -3.58 16.25
C VAL A 7 -10.43 -5.07 15.92
N GLU A 8 -11.45 -5.53 15.19
CA GLU A 8 -11.55 -6.94 14.80
C GLU A 8 -10.49 -7.35 13.78
N LEU A 9 -10.09 -6.45 12.86
CA LEU A 9 -9.04 -6.74 11.87
C LEU A 9 -7.68 -6.93 12.56
N LEU A 10 -7.30 -6.00 13.44
CA LEU A 10 -6.04 -6.07 14.17
C LEU A 10 -6.03 -7.25 15.13
N ALA A 11 -7.14 -7.53 15.83
CA ALA A 11 -7.25 -8.74 16.66
C ALA A 11 -7.04 -10.03 15.85
N ALA A 12 -7.61 -10.10 14.65
CA ALA A 12 -7.45 -11.24 13.75
C ALA A 12 -6.00 -11.40 13.28
N LEU A 13 -5.36 -10.30 12.86
CA LEU A 13 -4.00 -10.34 12.32
C LEU A 13 -2.96 -10.56 13.43
N ALA A 14 -2.94 -9.71 14.45
CA ALA A 14 -1.94 -9.73 15.52
C ALA A 14 -2.17 -10.90 16.50
N GLY A 15 -3.43 -11.23 16.81
CA GLY A 15 -3.75 -12.23 17.83
C GLY A 15 -3.85 -13.67 17.30
N VAL A 16 -4.17 -13.86 16.02
CA VAL A 16 -4.53 -15.19 15.50
C VAL A 16 -3.67 -15.58 14.30
N PHE A 17 -3.79 -14.88 13.17
CA PHE A 17 -3.26 -15.37 11.91
C PHE A 17 -1.74 -15.23 11.81
N LYS A 18 -1.15 -14.08 12.16
CA LYS A 18 0.30 -13.88 12.08
C LYS A 18 1.06 -14.76 13.09
N PRO A 19 0.66 -14.87 14.37
CA PRO A 19 1.29 -15.81 15.29
C PRO A 19 1.20 -17.27 14.83
N ALA A 20 0.03 -17.70 14.34
CA ALA A 20 -0.15 -19.07 13.85
C ALA A 20 0.75 -19.36 12.63
N LEU A 21 0.85 -18.41 11.70
CA LEU A 21 1.70 -18.53 10.52
C LEU A 21 3.18 -18.62 10.91
N LEU A 22 3.62 -17.75 11.81
CA LEU A 22 4.98 -17.70 12.31
C LEU A 22 5.37 -19.00 13.03
N GLU A 23 4.46 -19.59 13.81
CA GLU A 23 4.71 -20.88 14.46
C GLU A 23 4.86 -22.01 13.44
N VAL A 24 4.08 -22.01 12.35
CA VAL A 24 4.27 -22.98 11.26
C VAL A 24 5.63 -22.81 10.59
N TYR A 25 6.06 -21.57 10.36
CA TYR A 25 7.38 -21.28 9.77
C TYR A 25 8.52 -21.74 10.67
N ARG A 26 8.45 -21.42 11.96
CA ARG A 26 9.42 -21.89 12.97
C ARG A 26 9.42 -23.41 13.08
N SER A 27 8.24 -24.03 13.06
CA SER A 27 8.09 -25.49 13.11
C SER A 27 8.72 -26.17 11.90
N TYR A 28 8.53 -25.63 10.69
CA TYR A 28 9.20 -26.09 9.48
C TYR A 28 10.73 -26.11 9.66
N VAL A 29 11.31 -24.99 10.12
CA VAL A 29 12.76 -24.89 10.36
C VAL A 29 13.25 -25.87 11.43
N ARG A 30 12.48 -26.11 12.50
CA ARG A 30 12.85 -27.06 13.57
C ARG A 30 12.82 -28.52 13.12
N GLN A 31 11.88 -28.88 12.25
CA GLN A 31 11.67 -30.26 11.80
C GLN A 31 12.49 -30.63 10.57
N THR A 32 12.95 -29.64 9.80
CA THR A 32 13.66 -29.85 8.55
C THR A 32 15.15 -30.07 8.77
N ASN A 33 15.73 -31.06 8.10
CA ASN A 33 17.18 -31.25 8.09
C ASN A 33 17.84 -30.12 7.28
N GLY A 34 18.52 -29.20 7.96
CA GLY A 34 19.13 -28.03 7.33
C GLY A 34 20.29 -28.29 6.37
N LEU A 35 20.81 -29.52 6.26
CA LEU A 35 21.77 -29.89 5.21
C LEU A 35 21.05 -30.40 3.96
N ALA A 36 20.01 -31.21 4.14
CA ALA A 36 19.25 -31.79 3.03
C ALA A 36 18.39 -30.73 2.31
N ASP A 37 17.82 -29.79 3.06
CA ASP A 37 17.02 -28.68 2.54
C ASP A 37 17.58 -27.33 3.03
N TYR A 38 18.85 -27.11 2.71
CA TYR A 38 19.58 -25.91 3.13
C TYR A 38 18.95 -24.62 2.58
N GLU A 39 18.52 -24.63 1.32
CA GLU A 39 18.00 -23.43 0.64
C GLU A 39 16.70 -22.93 1.28
N SER A 40 15.73 -23.82 1.51
CA SER A 40 14.47 -23.43 2.12
C SER A 40 14.67 -23.02 3.57
N VAL A 41 15.47 -23.76 4.36
CA VAL A 41 15.76 -23.39 5.75
C VAL A 41 16.44 -22.01 5.83
N ARG A 42 17.35 -21.70 4.91
CA ARG A 42 17.98 -20.37 4.83
C ARG A 42 16.95 -19.27 4.54
N LEU A 43 16.07 -19.47 3.56
CA LEU A 43 15.04 -18.49 3.21
C LEU A 43 14.02 -18.31 4.35
N MET A 44 13.55 -19.41 4.94
CA MET A 44 12.58 -19.38 6.03
C MET A 44 13.09 -18.61 7.26
N ARG A 45 14.40 -18.64 7.54
CA ARG A 45 14.96 -17.84 8.64
C ARG A 45 14.84 -16.34 8.40
N ALA A 46 15.02 -15.88 7.17
CA ALA A 46 14.82 -14.46 6.83
C ALA A 46 13.34 -14.09 6.92
N ILE A 47 12.46 -14.92 6.33
CA ILE A 47 11.01 -14.73 6.38
C ILE A 47 10.50 -14.69 7.83
N ILE A 48 10.99 -15.58 8.70
CA ILE A 48 10.63 -15.58 10.13
C ILE A 48 11.01 -14.24 10.79
N ALA A 49 12.21 -13.71 10.53
CA ALA A 49 12.64 -12.45 11.11
C ALA A 49 11.79 -11.26 10.62
N GLU A 50 11.46 -11.22 9.34
CA GLU A 50 10.58 -10.19 8.76
C GLU A 50 9.14 -10.27 9.28
N GLU A 51 8.62 -11.49 9.47
CA GLU A 51 7.29 -11.73 10.02
C GLU A 51 7.23 -11.45 11.53
N GLU A 52 8.33 -11.63 12.27
CA GLU A 52 8.47 -11.17 13.66
C GLU A 52 8.37 -9.65 13.74
N GLU A 53 9.13 -8.92 12.92
CA GLU A 53 9.04 -7.45 12.85
C GLU A 53 7.64 -6.97 12.44
N THR A 54 7.01 -7.66 11.49
CA THR A 54 5.63 -7.36 11.08
C THR A 54 4.64 -7.58 12.23
N LEU A 55 4.81 -8.63 13.03
CA LEU A 55 3.96 -8.90 14.18
C LEU A 55 4.14 -7.83 15.26
N ASP A 56 5.37 -7.42 15.55
CA ASP A 56 5.66 -6.34 16.51
C ASP A 56 4.96 -5.03 16.11
N LEU A 57 4.99 -4.69 14.81
CA LEU A 57 4.29 -3.52 14.27
C LEU A 57 2.76 -3.65 14.39
N LEU A 58 2.21 -4.83 14.14
CA LEU A 58 0.78 -5.10 14.29
C LEU A 58 0.33 -5.05 15.75
N GLU A 59 1.16 -5.51 16.68
CA GLU A 59 0.91 -5.45 18.12
C GLU A 59 0.95 -4.01 18.65
N ALA A 60 1.87 -3.18 18.13
CA ALA A 60 1.89 -1.75 18.39
C ALA A 60 0.61 -1.08 17.88
N ALA A 61 0.23 -1.31 16.62
CA ALA A 61 -1.00 -0.77 16.04
C ALA A 61 -2.27 -1.25 16.78
N TYR A 62 -2.31 -2.52 17.19
CA TYR A 62 -3.38 -3.06 18.02
C TYR A 62 -3.45 -2.33 19.36
N SER A 63 -2.31 -2.10 20.00
CA SER A 63 -2.22 -1.44 21.29
C SER A 63 -2.65 0.02 21.22
N ASP A 64 -2.47 0.68 20.08
CA ASP A 64 -2.89 2.07 19.84
C ASP A 64 -4.39 2.18 19.53
N VAL A 65 -4.96 1.22 18.79
CA VAL A 65 -6.37 1.23 18.37
C VAL A 65 -7.31 0.65 19.44
N VAL A 66 -6.88 -0.37 20.18
CA VAL A 66 -7.75 -1.13 21.11
C VAL A 66 -7.50 -0.67 22.55
N GLN A 67 -8.14 0.43 22.94
CA GLN A 67 -7.87 1.09 24.23
C GLN A 67 -8.87 0.73 25.32
N THR A 68 -10.16 0.78 24.99
CA THR A 68 -11.26 0.67 25.95
C THR A 68 -11.51 -0.78 26.37
N VAL A 69 -12.23 -0.95 27.48
CA VAL A 69 -12.61 -2.29 27.97
C VAL A 69 -13.53 -2.98 26.96
N GLU A 70 -14.48 -2.22 26.40
CA GLU A 70 -15.44 -2.67 25.42
C GLU A 70 -14.75 -3.13 24.13
N GLU A 71 -13.77 -2.37 23.61
CA GLU A 71 -12.99 -2.76 22.42
C GLU A 71 -12.17 -4.03 22.68
N LYS A 72 -11.57 -4.16 23.87
CA LYS A 72 -10.82 -5.36 24.27
C LYS A 72 -11.72 -6.59 24.34
N GLU A 73 -12.94 -6.45 24.86
CA GLU A 73 -13.93 -7.54 24.87
C GLU A 73 -14.35 -7.96 23.46
N VAL A 74 -14.58 -6.99 22.56
CA VAL A 74 -14.88 -7.24 21.14
C VAL A 74 -13.72 -7.97 20.47
N ALA A 75 -12.49 -7.47 20.63
CA ALA A 75 -11.29 -8.07 20.07
C ALA A 75 -11.09 -9.52 20.55
N ALA A 76 -11.18 -9.75 21.86
CA ALA A 76 -10.99 -11.08 22.46
C ALA A 76 -12.05 -12.09 21.98
N LYS A 77 -13.32 -11.66 21.91
CA LYS A 77 -14.41 -12.50 21.41
C LYS A 77 -14.21 -12.88 19.94
N TRP A 78 -13.77 -11.93 19.12
CA TRP A 78 -13.51 -12.18 17.70
C TRP A 78 -12.30 -13.08 17.49
N ALA A 79 -11.18 -12.82 18.18
CA ALA A 79 -9.99 -13.67 18.14
C ALA A 79 -10.34 -15.12 18.53
N SER A 80 -11.06 -15.34 19.64
CA SER A 80 -11.49 -16.67 20.07
C SER A 80 -12.39 -17.39 19.04
N THR A 81 -13.24 -16.64 18.34
CA THR A 81 -14.04 -17.19 17.23
C THR A 81 -13.14 -17.67 16.10
N LEU A 82 -12.15 -16.88 15.70
CA LEU A 82 -11.23 -17.20 14.63
C LEU A 82 -10.28 -18.34 14.98
N GLU A 83 -9.75 -18.38 16.21
CA GLU A 83 -8.94 -19.49 16.73
C GLU A 83 -9.70 -20.80 16.63
N LYS A 84 -10.95 -20.84 17.11
CA LYS A 84 -11.79 -22.02 17.00
C LYS A 84 -12.02 -22.42 15.55
N MET A 85 -12.30 -21.47 14.67
CA MET A 85 -12.47 -21.78 13.24
C MET A 85 -11.19 -22.33 12.61
N LEU A 86 -10.02 -21.83 13.03
CA LEU A 86 -8.72 -22.31 12.57
C LEU A 86 -8.44 -23.72 13.07
N GLU A 87 -8.74 -24.02 14.33
CA GLU A 87 -8.67 -25.37 14.91
C GLU A 87 -9.60 -26.33 14.18
N ASP A 88 -10.86 -25.94 13.99
CA ASP A 88 -11.87 -26.73 13.28
C ASP A 88 -11.46 -27.00 11.81
N ALA A 89 -10.61 -26.14 11.23
CA ALA A 89 -10.05 -26.27 9.89
C ALA A 89 -8.71 -27.04 9.84
N GLY A 90 -8.22 -27.56 10.97
CA GLY A 90 -6.99 -28.36 11.03
C GLY A 90 -5.71 -27.52 11.21
N GLY A 91 -5.85 -26.29 11.71
CA GLY A 91 -4.77 -25.31 11.86
C GLY A 91 -4.46 -24.55 10.56
N ILE A 92 -3.58 -23.54 10.65
CA ILE A 92 -3.22 -22.69 9.50
C ILE A 92 -2.49 -23.46 8.38
N ALA A 93 -1.80 -24.56 8.74
CA ALA A 93 -1.18 -25.47 7.78
C ALA A 93 -2.14 -26.55 7.26
N GLY A 94 -3.36 -26.66 7.82
CA GLY A 94 -4.34 -27.69 7.46
C GLY A 94 -3.88 -29.14 7.71
N ALA A 95 -2.96 -29.33 8.65
CA ALA A 95 -2.29 -30.61 8.88
C ALA A 95 -2.95 -31.48 9.97
N ALA A 96 -3.79 -30.91 10.83
CA ALA A 96 -4.50 -31.66 11.86
C ALA A 96 -5.77 -32.33 11.32
N GLU A 97 -6.19 -33.44 11.94
CA GLU A 97 -7.42 -34.13 11.59
C GLU A 97 -8.65 -33.24 11.83
N THR A 98 -9.54 -33.17 10.84
CA THR A 98 -10.77 -32.36 10.90
C THR A 98 -12.01 -33.22 10.74
N GLY A 99 -13.07 -32.92 11.50
CA GLY A 99 -14.40 -33.50 11.28
C GLY A 99 -15.13 -32.83 10.11
N VAL A 100 -15.90 -33.59 9.32
CA VAL A 100 -16.74 -33.02 8.25
C VAL A 100 -17.77 -32.06 8.85
N GLY A 101 -17.79 -30.81 8.39
CA GLY A 101 -18.75 -29.80 8.85
C GLY A 101 -18.40 -29.15 10.20
N SER A 102 -17.17 -29.30 10.69
CA SER A 102 -16.67 -28.66 11.91
C SER A 102 -16.71 -27.13 11.82
N VAL A 103 -16.30 -26.56 10.68
CA VAL A 103 -16.19 -25.12 10.50
C VAL A 103 -17.56 -24.47 10.30
N GLN A 104 -17.96 -23.62 11.23
CA GLN A 104 -19.17 -22.81 11.11
C GLN A 104 -18.89 -21.51 10.35
N ALA A 105 -19.72 -21.23 9.35
CA ALA A 105 -19.64 -20.02 8.55
C ALA A 105 -19.96 -18.76 9.37
N VAL A 106 -18.96 -17.91 9.62
CA VAL A 106 -19.14 -16.61 10.27
C VAL A 106 -18.89 -15.47 9.29
N ARG A 107 -19.87 -14.55 9.17
CA ARG A 107 -19.82 -13.36 8.29
C ARG A 107 -19.23 -13.69 6.91
N SER A 108 -19.77 -14.72 6.25
CA SER A 108 -19.27 -15.27 4.98
C SER A 108 -20.32 -15.29 3.86
N GLY A 109 -21.25 -14.33 3.87
CA GLY A 109 -22.41 -14.30 2.96
C GLY A 109 -22.11 -14.13 1.46
N GLY A 110 -20.83 -14.00 1.05
CA GLY A 110 -20.44 -13.89 -0.35
C GLY A 110 -18.95 -13.59 -0.54
N ARG A 111 -18.51 -13.61 -1.81
CA ARG A 111 -17.13 -13.29 -2.22
C ARG A 111 -16.68 -11.95 -1.63
N PHE A 112 -15.47 -11.93 -1.08
CA PHE A 112 -14.85 -10.71 -0.56
C PHE A 112 -14.75 -9.66 -1.67
N ARG A 113 -15.02 -8.41 -1.33
CA ARG A 113 -14.86 -7.26 -2.22
C ARG A 113 -14.10 -6.20 -1.43
N VAL A 114 -13.01 -5.72 -2.01
CA VAL A 114 -12.23 -4.62 -1.44
C VAL A 114 -13.10 -3.35 -1.38
N ALA A 115 -12.90 -2.53 -0.34
CA ALA A 115 -13.57 -1.25 -0.25
C ALA A 115 -13.08 -0.31 -1.36
N ARG A 116 -14.01 0.40 -2.02
CA ARG A 116 -13.70 1.41 -3.06
C ARG A 116 -13.62 2.84 -2.50
N ARG A 117 -13.56 2.98 -1.19
CA ARG A 117 -13.25 4.24 -0.51
C ARG A 117 -12.38 3.92 0.71
N PRO A 118 -11.32 4.72 0.96
CA PRO A 118 -10.48 4.52 2.11
C PRO A 118 -11.21 4.93 3.39
N GLY A 119 -10.91 4.25 4.49
CA GLY A 119 -11.38 4.59 5.83
C GLY A 119 -10.27 5.31 6.62
N ARG A 120 -9.84 6.49 6.15
CA ARG A 120 -8.85 7.32 6.84
C ARG A 120 -9.40 7.75 8.21
N ASP A 121 -8.54 7.76 9.22
CA ASP A 121 -8.84 8.43 10.49
C ASP A 121 -8.62 9.96 10.36
N ASP A 122 -8.78 10.69 11.45
CA ASP A 122 -8.63 12.14 11.51
C ASP A 122 -7.19 12.61 11.82
N THR A 123 -6.20 11.70 11.76
CA THR A 123 -4.78 12.06 11.97
C THR A 123 -4.31 13.10 10.97
N PHE A 124 -4.67 12.94 9.70
CA PHE A 124 -4.27 13.84 8.62
C PHE A 124 -5.46 14.68 8.17
N SER A 125 -5.25 16.00 8.05
CA SER A 125 -6.18 16.84 7.31
C SER A 125 -6.12 16.49 5.80
N SER A 126 -7.17 16.85 5.05
CA SER A 126 -7.20 16.61 3.61
C SER A 126 -7.53 17.87 2.81
N VAL A 127 -7.04 17.89 1.57
CA VAL A 127 -7.40 18.87 0.56
C VAL A 127 -7.77 18.14 -0.73
N TRP A 128 -8.52 18.82 -1.59
CA TRP A 128 -8.84 18.27 -2.91
C TRP A 128 -7.59 17.99 -3.76
N ASP A 129 -6.81 19.03 -4.05
CA ASP A 129 -5.53 18.99 -4.75
C ASP A 129 -4.75 20.26 -4.39
N PHE A 130 -3.47 20.34 -4.74
CA PHE A 130 -2.65 21.53 -4.51
C PHE A 130 -2.54 22.41 -5.76
N VAL A 131 -2.52 23.73 -5.55
CA VAL A 131 -2.04 24.68 -6.56
C VAL A 131 -0.55 24.42 -6.78
N HIS A 132 -0.14 24.30 -8.04
CA HIS A 132 1.27 24.11 -8.36
C HIS A 132 2.12 25.26 -7.80
N VAL A 133 3.22 24.92 -7.15
CA VAL A 133 4.18 25.89 -6.62
C VAL A 133 5.40 25.92 -7.54
N ASP A 134 5.81 27.12 -7.96
CA ASP A 134 7.02 27.31 -8.77
C ASP A 134 8.29 27.04 -7.95
N GLU A 135 9.34 26.53 -8.60
CA GLU A 135 10.60 26.13 -7.95
C GLU A 135 11.37 27.28 -7.28
N ASN A 136 11.09 28.53 -7.66
CA ASN A 136 11.68 29.70 -6.99
C ASN A 136 11.10 29.96 -5.59
N ARG A 137 9.93 29.40 -5.27
CA ARG A 137 9.31 29.42 -3.93
C ARG A 137 9.72 28.16 -3.17
N VAL A 138 11.01 28.11 -2.83
CA VAL A 138 11.67 26.89 -2.34
C VAL A 138 10.96 26.25 -1.14
N PRO A 139 10.60 26.96 -0.06
CA PRO A 139 9.94 26.33 1.09
C PRO A 139 8.59 25.72 0.73
N GLU A 140 7.75 26.43 -0.01
CA GLU A 140 6.42 25.94 -0.39
C GLU A 140 6.50 24.82 -1.43
N ARG A 141 7.49 24.86 -2.34
CA ARG A 141 7.71 23.78 -3.30
C ARG A 141 8.22 22.52 -2.61
N LEU A 142 9.12 22.65 -1.63
CA LEU A 142 9.55 21.53 -0.80
C LEU A 142 8.37 20.93 -0.03
N ALA A 143 7.53 21.76 0.58
CA ALA A 143 6.31 21.32 1.26
C ALA A 143 5.36 20.57 0.31
N GLN A 144 5.14 21.08 -0.91
CA GLN A 144 4.33 20.41 -1.93
C GLN A 144 4.92 19.05 -2.31
N MET A 145 6.24 18.95 -2.41
CA MET A 145 6.94 17.69 -2.68
C MET A 145 6.75 16.69 -1.53
N ILE A 146 6.87 17.12 -0.28
CA ILE A 146 6.63 16.24 0.88
C ILE A 146 5.17 15.75 0.88
N ALA A 147 4.20 16.66 0.71
CA ALA A 147 2.78 16.31 0.68
C ALA A 147 2.40 15.41 -0.51
N THR A 148 3.09 15.55 -1.65
CA THR A 148 2.88 14.66 -2.81
C THR A 148 3.23 13.23 -2.47
N ARG A 149 4.39 13.02 -1.83
CA ARG A 149 4.86 11.71 -1.35
C ARG A 149 3.94 11.12 -0.30
N LEU A 150 3.55 11.93 0.69
CA LEU A 150 2.56 11.52 1.70
C LEU A 150 1.25 11.00 1.07
N GLY A 151 0.82 11.58 -0.05
CA GLY A 151 -0.35 11.15 -0.80
C GLY A 151 -0.19 9.82 -1.56
N GLU A 152 1.02 9.27 -1.70
CA GLU A 152 1.26 8.02 -2.43
C GLU A 152 0.68 6.79 -1.71
N MET A 153 0.27 6.92 -0.44
CA MET A 153 -0.62 5.96 0.23
C MET A 153 -1.87 5.63 -0.60
N THR A 154 -2.46 6.62 -1.27
CA THR A 154 -3.62 6.41 -2.14
C THR A 154 -3.28 5.58 -3.38
N ILE A 155 -2.04 5.68 -3.88
CA ILE A 155 -1.56 4.85 -5.00
C ILE A 155 -1.35 3.41 -4.53
N ALA A 156 -0.74 3.21 -3.36
CA ALA A 156 -0.60 1.88 -2.75
C ALA A 156 -1.96 1.17 -2.59
N GLU A 157 -2.99 1.88 -2.13
CA GLU A 157 -4.35 1.31 -2.02
C GLU A 157 -4.99 1.01 -3.38
N ALA A 158 -4.75 1.86 -4.39
CA ALA A 158 -5.18 1.59 -5.75
C ALA A 158 -4.55 0.31 -6.30
N LEU A 159 -3.28 0.05 -5.98
CA LEU A 159 -2.59 -1.21 -6.31
C LEU A 159 -3.14 -2.40 -5.51
N ALA A 160 -3.55 -2.19 -4.25
CA ALA A 160 -4.23 -3.22 -3.47
C ALA A 160 -5.58 -3.63 -4.12
N ILE A 161 -6.32 -2.70 -4.72
CA ILE A 161 -7.52 -3.01 -5.51
C ILE A 161 -7.17 -3.93 -6.68
N VAL A 162 -6.07 -3.67 -7.39
CA VAL A 162 -5.60 -4.54 -8.48
C VAL A 162 -5.30 -5.94 -7.96
N LEU A 163 -4.54 -6.06 -6.87
CA LEU A 163 -4.19 -7.37 -6.28
C LEU A 163 -5.41 -8.17 -5.81
N LEU A 164 -6.41 -7.51 -5.23
CA LEU A 164 -7.55 -8.18 -4.59
C LEU A 164 -8.68 -8.52 -5.58
N GLU A 165 -8.81 -7.78 -6.68
CA GLU A 165 -9.86 -8.02 -7.68
C GLU A 165 -9.41 -8.84 -8.88
N VAL A 166 -8.11 -8.84 -9.21
CA VAL A 166 -7.58 -9.59 -10.34
C VAL A 166 -7.28 -11.03 -9.93
N GLU A 167 -7.98 -11.97 -10.56
CA GLU A 167 -7.81 -13.41 -10.36
C GLU A 167 -7.20 -14.09 -11.59
N GLY A 168 -6.59 -15.26 -11.38
CA GLY A 168 -6.15 -16.15 -12.45
C GLY A 168 -4.88 -15.70 -13.18
N GLN A 169 -4.17 -14.70 -12.66
CA GLN A 169 -2.86 -14.29 -13.19
C GLN A 169 -1.74 -15.22 -12.67
N PRO A 170 -0.59 -15.31 -13.38
CA PRO A 170 0.55 -16.06 -12.87
C PRO A 170 1.10 -15.43 -11.59
N TRP A 171 1.77 -16.22 -10.73
CA TRP A 171 2.37 -15.71 -9.48
C TRP A 171 3.29 -14.50 -9.70
N SER A 172 4.03 -14.48 -10.81
CA SER A 172 4.89 -13.35 -11.18
C SER A 172 4.14 -12.01 -11.33
N PHE A 173 2.85 -12.04 -11.67
CA PHE A 173 2.02 -10.84 -11.69
C PHE A 173 1.83 -10.30 -10.27
N TYR A 174 1.34 -11.16 -9.37
CA TYR A 174 1.09 -10.78 -7.98
C TYR A 174 2.36 -10.30 -7.27
N VAL A 175 3.50 -10.96 -7.49
CA VAL A 175 4.81 -10.50 -6.97
C VAL A 175 5.16 -9.10 -7.49
N ALA A 176 4.98 -8.86 -8.79
CA ALA A 176 5.38 -7.60 -9.39
C ALA A 176 4.48 -6.43 -8.95
N ILE A 177 3.16 -6.64 -8.89
CA ILE A 177 2.23 -5.62 -8.39
C ILE A 177 2.41 -5.41 -6.88
N SER A 178 2.73 -6.46 -6.12
CA SER A 178 3.03 -6.32 -4.68
C SER A 178 4.32 -5.53 -4.44
N ARG A 179 5.34 -5.71 -5.30
CA ARG A 179 6.55 -4.89 -5.25
C ARG A 179 6.24 -3.41 -5.51
N HIS A 180 5.46 -3.13 -6.55
CA HIS A 180 5.01 -1.77 -6.86
C HIS A 180 4.24 -1.18 -5.68
N MET A 181 3.27 -1.91 -5.13
CA MET A 181 2.50 -1.47 -3.96
C MET A 181 3.39 -1.16 -2.75
N TRP A 182 4.37 -2.02 -2.46
CA TRP A 182 5.32 -1.79 -1.38
C TRP A 182 6.14 -0.51 -1.56
N ASP A 183 6.57 -0.24 -2.78
CA ASP A 183 7.34 0.97 -3.08
C ASP A 183 6.50 2.23 -2.87
N GLU A 184 5.24 2.26 -3.30
CA GLU A 184 4.32 3.38 -3.05
C GLU A 184 4.01 3.58 -1.54
N MET A 185 3.89 2.49 -0.77
CA MET A 185 3.77 2.58 0.70
C MET A 185 5.03 3.21 1.30
N ARG A 186 6.21 2.81 0.82
CA ARG A 186 7.49 3.37 1.27
C ARG A 186 7.64 4.84 0.87
N HIS A 187 7.17 5.25 -0.31
CA HIS A 187 7.21 6.65 -0.72
C HIS A 187 6.27 7.52 0.13
N SER A 188 5.12 6.98 0.56
CA SER A 188 4.30 7.60 1.60
C SER A 188 5.07 7.82 2.90
N LEU A 189 5.83 6.83 3.36
CA LEU A 189 6.68 6.95 4.54
C LEU A 189 7.82 7.98 4.35
N PHE A 190 8.32 8.17 3.12
CA PHE A 190 9.24 9.27 2.82
C PHE A 190 8.59 10.63 3.08
N GLY A 191 7.31 10.77 2.70
CA GLY A 191 6.50 11.95 3.00
C GLY A 191 6.35 12.19 4.50
N GLU A 192 5.94 11.16 5.26
CA GLU A 192 5.79 11.26 6.73
C GLU A 192 7.11 11.64 7.42
N ALA A 193 8.20 10.94 7.10
CA ALA A 193 9.50 11.18 7.72
C ALA A 193 10.05 12.58 7.40
N ALA A 194 9.83 13.06 6.18
CA ALA A 194 10.23 14.42 5.80
C ALA A 194 9.34 15.48 6.45
N ALA A 195 8.05 15.24 6.60
CA ALA A 195 7.15 16.14 7.32
C ALA A 195 7.56 16.27 8.80
N GLU A 196 7.83 15.13 9.46
CA GLU A 196 8.31 15.10 10.83
C GLU A 196 9.65 15.84 10.98
N GLN A 197 10.60 15.61 10.07
CA GLN A 197 11.90 16.29 10.13
C GLN A 197 11.78 17.81 9.95
N VAL A 198 10.94 18.27 9.03
CA VAL A 198 10.86 19.69 8.65
C VAL A 198 9.96 20.48 9.60
N TYR A 199 8.86 19.88 10.06
CA TYR A 199 7.79 20.58 10.80
C TYR A 199 7.60 20.05 12.23
N GLY A 200 8.33 19.01 12.63
CA GLY A 200 8.19 18.39 13.96
C GLY A 200 6.93 17.57 14.15
N ASP A 201 6.16 17.33 13.08
CA ASP A 201 4.93 16.54 13.08
C ASP A 201 4.74 15.83 11.73
N ARG A 202 4.56 14.50 11.78
CA ARG A 202 4.32 13.67 10.59
C ARG A 202 3.03 14.05 9.86
N ALA A 203 2.06 14.63 10.58
CA ALA A 203 0.75 15.04 10.06
C ALA A 203 0.67 16.55 9.73
N ALA A 204 1.81 17.25 9.70
CA ALA A 204 1.89 18.70 9.44
C ALA A 204 1.33 19.13 8.07
N LEU A 205 1.24 18.22 7.09
CA LEU A 205 0.78 18.50 5.74
C LEU A 205 -0.46 17.66 5.39
N PRO A 206 -1.40 18.20 4.61
CA PRO A 206 -2.63 17.49 4.28
C PRO A 206 -2.41 16.43 3.20
N LEU A 207 -3.25 15.39 3.22
CA LEU A 207 -3.40 14.43 2.14
C LEU A 207 -4.20 15.02 0.96
N ARG A 208 -4.00 14.44 -0.24
CA ARG A 208 -4.80 14.77 -1.43
C ARG A 208 -5.89 13.73 -1.64
N ASP A 209 -7.12 14.20 -1.81
CA ASP A 209 -8.28 13.34 -2.03
C ASP A 209 -8.58 13.11 -3.52
N PHE A 210 -8.07 13.97 -4.41
CA PHE A 210 -8.34 13.91 -5.84
C PHE A 210 -8.02 12.54 -6.46
N GLU A 211 -6.92 11.89 -6.06
CA GLU A 211 -6.54 10.57 -6.55
C GLU A 211 -7.60 9.49 -6.28
N ILE A 212 -8.29 9.56 -5.12
CA ILE A 212 -9.31 8.59 -4.71
C ILE A 212 -10.46 8.57 -5.73
N GLU A 213 -10.92 9.75 -6.16
CA GLU A 213 -12.13 9.93 -6.97
C GLU A 213 -12.04 9.34 -8.39
N TYR A 214 -10.83 9.10 -8.90
CA TYR A 214 -10.68 8.42 -10.20
C TYR A 214 -10.07 7.02 -10.07
N LEU A 215 -9.06 6.82 -9.21
CA LEU A 215 -8.39 5.51 -9.11
C LEU A 215 -9.37 4.43 -8.62
N PHE A 216 -10.23 4.77 -7.66
CA PHE A 216 -11.06 3.77 -6.98
C PHE A 216 -12.34 3.45 -7.76
N GLU A 217 -12.65 4.22 -8.80
CA GLU A 217 -13.76 3.99 -9.73
C GLU A 217 -13.34 3.20 -10.98
N MET A 218 -12.04 3.17 -11.30
CA MET A 218 -11.53 2.43 -12.45
C MET A 218 -11.60 0.91 -12.25
N THR A 219 -11.76 0.20 -13.36
CA THR A 219 -11.49 -1.24 -13.39
C THR A 219 -10.00 -1.49 -13.16
N PRO A 220 -9.58 -2.63 -12.56
CA PRO A 220 -8.16 -2.89 -12.30
C PRO A 220 -7.24 -2.73 -13.51
N LEU A 221 -7.68 -3.17 -14.69
CA LEU A 221 -6.91 -3.08 -15.92
C LEU A 221 -6.78 -1.64 -16.41
N GLU A 222 -7.85 -0.85 -16.34
CA GLU A 222 -7.81 0.58 -16.69
C GLU A 222 -6.94 1.37 -15.73
N LEU A 223 -7.10 1.12 -14.42
CA LEU A 223 -6.30 1.70 -13.34
C LEU A 223 -4.82 1.49 -13.61
N TYR A 224 -4.42 0.22 -13.79
CA TYR A 224 -3.00 -0.11 -13.92
C TYR A 224 -2.40 0.36 -15.26
N ALA A 225 -3.18 0.34 -16.34
CA ALA A 225 -2.75 0.91 -17.62
C ALA A 225 -2.53 2.43 -17.53
N MET A 226 -3.47 3.15 -16.91
CA MET A 226 -3.38 4.60 -16.72
C MET A 226 -2.20 4.98 -15.80
N LEU A 227 -2.02 4.25 -14.69
CA LEU A 227 -0.93 4.49 -13.75
C LEU A 227 0.43 4.31 -14.43
N GLY A 228 0.72 3.12 -14.95
CA GLY A 228 2.04 2.81 -15.47
C GLY A 228 2.39 3.45 -16.82
N ILE A 229 1.42 3.55 -17.74
CA ILE A 229 1.66 4.10 -19.09
C ILE A 229 1.38 5.61 -19.15
N GLY A 230 0.35 6.08 -18.43
CA GLY A 230 -0.08 7.47 -18.47
C GLY A 230 0.66 8.37 -17.48
N VAL A 231 0.76 7.94 -16.22
CA VAL A 231 1.33 8.74 -15.13
C VAL A 231 2.84 8.49 -15.01
N GLU A 232 3.26 7.29 -14.62
CA GLU A 232 4.65 7.00 -14.24
C GLU A 232 5.61 7.13 -15.42
N ALA A 233 5.22 6.65 -16.61
CA ALA A 233 6.03 6.84 -17.80
C ALA A 233 6.21 8.33 -18.18
N ALA A 234 5.27 9.20 -17.80
CA ALA A 234 5.42 10.65 -18.00
C ALA A 234 6.41 11.28 -17.01
N LEU A 235 6.62 10.67 -15.83
CA LEU A 235 7.58 11.12 -14.82
C LEU A 235 9.04 10.93 -15.25
N MET A 236 9.28 10.11 -16.28
CA MET A 236 10.61 9.88 -16.87
C MET A 236 11.05 10.99 -17.83
N LYS A 237 10.18 11.96 -18.14
CA LYS A 237 10.55 13.13 -18.95
C LYS A 237 11.51 14.03 -18.17
N TYR A 238 12.24 14.86 -18.90
CA TYR A 238 13.09 15.88 -18.29
C TYR A 238 13.21 17.11 -19.19
N PRO A 239 12.88 18.32 -18.69
CA PRO A 239 11.92 18.64 -17.62
C PRO A 239 10.47 18.74 -18.15
N PRO A 240 9.41 18.54 -17.32
CA PRO A 240 9.42 18.14 -15.90
C PRO A 240 9.56 16.62 -15.70
N GLY A 241 9.83 16.17 -14.48
CA GLY A 241 9.89 14.74 -14.10
C GLY A 241 10.74 14.48 -12.85
N LYS A 242 10.89 13.21 -12.44
CA LYS A 242 11.56 12.82 -11.17
C LYS A 242 13.00 13.32 -11.07
N ARG A 243 13.73 13.36 -12.18
CA ARG A 243 15.07 13.98 -12.22
C ARG A 243 15.05 15.46 -11.82
N ALA A 244 14.06 16.23 -12.26
CA ALA A 244 13.93 17.63 -11.88
C ALA A 244 13.57 17.78 -10.39
N GLU A 245 12.77 16.87 -9.83
CA GLU A 245 12.47 16.85 -8.39
C GLU A 245 13.72 16.57 -7.54
N TYR A 246 14.53 15.59 -7.96
CA TYR A 246 15.84 15.33 -7.36
C TYR A 246 16.79 16.54 -7.44
N GLU A 247 16.93 17.15 -8.61
CA GLU A 247 17.78 18.34 -8.81
C GLU A 247 17.29 19.53 -7.96
N PHE A 248 15.97 19.73 -7.85
CA PHE A 248 15.39 20.74 -6.96
C PHE A 248 15.75 20.47 -5.50
N CYS A 249 15.55 19.25 -5.00
CA CYS A 249 15.84 18.90 -3.61
C CYS A 249 17.33 19.05 -3.28
N ARG A 250 18.21 18.71 -4.23
CA ARG A 250 19.68 18.81 -4.08
C ARG A 250 20.19 20.24 -4.15
N ASP A 251 19.79 20.98 -5.19
CA ASP A 251 20.48 22.23 -5.58
C ASP A 251 19.79 23.49 -5.04
N LEU A 252 18.45 23.49 -5.05
CA LEU A 252 17.62 24.64 -4.68
C LEU A 252 17.18 24.55 -3.21
N ALA A 253 16.49 23.47 -2.83
CA ALA A 253 16.08 23.26 -1.43
C ALA A 253 17.25 22.88 -0.54
N ARG A 254 18.27 22.23 -1.10
CA ARG A 254 19.46 21.73 -0.39
C ARG A 254 19.09 20.91 0.85
N HIS A 255 18.06 20.07 0.71
CA HIS A 255 17.50 19.28 1.79
C HIS A 255 18.02 17.85 1.70
N PRO A 256 18.94 17.41 2.58
CA PRO A 256 19.65 16.14 2.40
C PRO A 256 18.73 14.91 2.39
N LEU A 257 17.78 14.82 3.32
CA LEU A 257 16.89 13.65 3.41
C LEU A 257 15.98 13.55 2.17
N MET A 258 15.25 14.61 1.84
CA MET A 258 14.46 14.68 0.60
C MET A 258 15.28 14.46 -0.67
N THR A 259 16.56 14.86 -0.72
CA THR A 259 17.43 14.52 -1.87
C THR A 259 17.60 13.01 -2.00
N THR A 260 17.88 12.33 -0.89
CA THR A 260 17.95 10.86 -0.87
C THR A 260 16.61 10.24 -1.24
N PHE A 261 15.50 10.71 -0.67
CA PHE A 261 14.18 10.17 -0.97
C PHE A 261 13.83 10.32 -2.45
N GLN A 262 14.09 11.49 -3.06
CA GLN A 262 13.85 11.68 -4.49
C GLN A 262 14.74 10.81 -5.38
N ASP A 263 15.95 10.48 -4.96
CA ASP A 263 16.85 9.58 -5.71
C ASP A 263 16.29 8.14 -5.74
N PHE A 264 15.88 7.63 -4.58
CA PHE A 264 15.30 6.28 -4.47
C PHE A 264 13.90 6.21 -5.10
N ASP A 265 13.06 7.21 -4.87
CA ASP A 265 11.77 7.36 -5.53
C ASP A 265 11.92 7.34 -7.07
N TRP A 266 12.87 8.11 -7.62
CA TRP A 266 13.16 8.06 -9.04
C TRP A 266 13.59 6.66 -9.52
N ALA A 267 14.44 5.97 -8.77
CA ALA A 267 14.87 4.62 -9.13
C ALA A 267 13.71 3.62 -9.13
N ASP A 268 12.81 3.70 -8.15
CA ASP A 268 11.61 2.86 -8.07
C ASP A 268 10.67 3.14 -9.24
N GLU A 269 10.45 4.40 -9.60
CA GLU A 269 9.56 4.80 -10.70
C GLU A 269 10.06 4.33 -12.08
N VAL A 270 11.37 4.20 -12.25
CA VAL A 270 11.94 3.54 -13.44
C VAL A 270 11.52 2.07 -13.48
N GLU A 271 11.57 1.37 -12.35
CA GLU A 271 11.16 -0.03 -12.23
C GLU A 271 9.64 -0.18 -12.38
N HIS A 272 8.83 0.71 -11.81
CA HIS A 272 7.37 0.71 -11.94
C HIS A 272 6.93 0.71 -13.40
N VAL A 273 7.55 1.56 -14.23
CA VAL A 273 7.30 1.61 -15.68
C VAL A 273 7.66 0.27 -16.36
N GLN A 274 8.74 -0.39 -15.94
CA GLN A 274 9.12 -1.71 -16.50
C GLN A 274 8.15 -2.81 -16.06
N ILE A 275 7.74 -2.81 -14.79
CA ILE A 275 6.74 -3.73 -14.26
C ILE A 275 5.44 -3.55 -15.05
N ALA A 276 4.93 -2.32 -15.15
CA ALA A 276 3.70 -2.03 -15.85
C ALA A 276 3.75 -2.51 -17.31
N ARG A 277 4.80 -2.17 -18.05
CA ARG A 277 4.97 -2.64 -19.45
C ARG A 277 5.01 -4.16 -19.57
N SER A 278 5.74 -4.83 -18.68
CA SER A 278 5.89 -6.29 -18.69
C SER A 278 4.58 -7.00 -18.38
N GLN A 279 3.88 -6.56 -17.33
CA GLN A 279 2.63 -7.18 -16.89
C GLN A 279 1.47 -6.88 -17.83
N LEU A 280 1.30 -5.61 -18.26
CA LEU A 280 0.23 -5.23 -19.18
C LEU A 280 0.35 -5.92 -20.53
N LYS A 281 1.57 -6.16 -21.04
CA LYS A 281 1.78 -6.93 -22.28
C LYS A 281 1.24 -8.36 -22.19
N ARG A 282 1.20 -8.96 -21.00
CA ARG A 282 0.70 -10.34 -20.78
C ARG A 282 -0.76 -10.36 -20.37
N TRP A 283 -1.18 -9.35 -19.61
CA TRP A 283 -2.52 -9.24 -19.04
C TRP A 283 -3.54 -8.72 -20.06
N PHE A 284 -3.15 -7.77 -20.91
CA PHE A 284 -4.03 -7.20 -21.92
C PHE A 284 -4.08 -8.09 -23.18
N ALA A 285 -5.28 -8.45 -23.61
CA ALA A 285 -5.48 -9.32 -24.77
C ALA A 285 -5.40 -8.58 -26.12
N GLY A 286 -5.58 -7.26 -26.10
CA GLY A 286 -5.54 -6.41 -27.30
C GLY A 286 -4.13 -6.02 -27.72
N ASP A 287 -4.05 -5.14 -28.71
CA ASP A 287 -2.77 -4.63 -29.20
C ASP A 287 -2.26 -3.39 -28.43
N ALA A 288 -1.09 -2.88 -28.83
CA ALA A 288 -0.45 -1.74 -28.18
C ALA A 288 -1.22 -0.42 -28.35
N ASP A 289 -1.95 -0.25 -29.47
CA ASP A 289 -2.73 0.96 -29.74
C ASP A 289 -4.00 0.95 -28.87
N GLU A 290 -4.65 -0.22 -28.76
CA GLU A 290 -5.79 -0.42 -27.86
C GLU A 290 -5.42 -0.23 -26.38
N LEU A 291 -4.24 -0.71 -25.96
CA LEU A 291 -3.72 -0.51 -24.61
C LEU A 291 -3.42 0.97 -24.34
N SER A 292 -2.81 1.66 -25.32
CA SER A 292 -2.54 3.10 -25.22
C SER A 292 -3.84 3.90 -25.14
N ALA A 293 -4.86 3.52 -25.91
CA ALA A 293 -6.19 4.12 -25.85
C ALA A 293 -6.88 3.85 -24.50
N LEU A 294 -6.66 2.69 -23.87
CA LEU A 294 -7.15 2.41 -22.51
C LEU A 294 -6.48 3.32 -21.48
N ALA A 295 -5.16 3.44 -21.50
CA ALA A 295 -4.43 4.34 -20.60
C ALA A 295 -4.88 5.81 -20.79
N GLU A 296 -5.08 6.25 -22.03
CA GLU A 296 -5.57 7.59 -22.36
C GLU A 296 -6.99 7.85 -21.84
N ARG A 297 -7.90 6.86 -21.91
CA ARG A 297 -9.23 6.99 -21.29
C ARG A 297 -9.14 7.24 -19.79
N GLY A 298 -8.26 6.52 -19.11
CA GLY A 298 -8.00 6.75 -17.69
C GLY A 298 -7.43 8.15 -17.42
N MET A 299 -6.48 8.61 -18.24
CA MET A 299 -5.92 9.97 -18.14
C MET A 299 -6.98 11.06 -18.36
N GLN A 300 -7.93 10.84 -19.27
CA GLN A 300 -9.06 11.74 -19.48
C GLN A 300 -10.02 11.75 -18.30
N PHE A 301 -10.25 10.59 -17.65
CA PHE A 301 -11.03 10.54 -16.42
C PHE A 301 -10.34 11.34 -15.32
N ARG A 302 -9.05 11.08 -15.06
CA ARG A 302 -8.22 11.88 -14.16
C ARG A 302 -8.35 13.39 -14.44
N ALA A 303 -8.23 13.81 -15.70
CA ALA A 303 -8.32 15.22 -16.08
C ALA A 303 -9.71 15.84 -15.85
N ARG A 304 -10.79 15.08 -16.04
CA ARG A 304 -12.16 15.53 -15.72
C ARG A 304 -12.36 15.63 -14.22
N THR A 305 -11.96 14.60 -13.48
CA THR A 305 -12.08 14.56 -12.03
C THR A 305 -11.36 15.75 -11.41
N ARG A 306 -10.16 16.11 -11.87
CA ARG A 306 -9.37 17.23 -11.31
C ARG A 306 -10.11 18.57 -11.27
N ARG A 307 -11.10 18.74 -12.16
CA ARG A 307 -11.90 19.97 -12.31
C ARG A 307 -13.17 20.00 -11.45
N LEU A 308 -13.46 18.94 -10.69
CA LEU A 308 -14.67 18.87 -9.84
C LEU A 308 -14.63 19.88 -8.69
N HIS A 309 -13.44 20.12 -8.13
CA HIS A 309 -13.24 21.10 -7.07
C HIS A 309 -11.99 21.95 -7.35
N ALA A 310 -11.92 23.14 -6.75
CA ALA A 310 -10.76 24.01 -6.87
C ALA A 310 -9.59 23.44 -6.03
N PRO A 311 -8.34 23.51 -6.54
CA PRO A 311 -7.18 23.18 -5.73
C PRO A 311 -6.96 24.23 -4.63
N SER A 312 -6.33 23.80 -3.54
CA SER A 312 -5.96 24.65 -2.41
C SER A 312 -4.50 25.12 -2.55
N PRO A 313 -4.16 26.34 -2.10
CA PRO A 313 -2.74 26.68 -1.89
C PRO A 313 -2.13 25.76 -0.83
N MET A 314 -0.79 25.70 -0.76
CA MET A 314 -0.13 25.09 0.39
C MET A 314 -0.60 25.79 1.68
N PRO A 315 -0.82 25.06 2.79
CA PRO A 315 -1.17 25.65 4.07
C PRO A 315 -0.07 26.61 4.54
N GLU A 316 -0.39 27.44 5.54
CA GLU A 316 0.64 28.16 6.27
C GLU A 316 1.61 27.14 6.85
N LEU A 317 2.87 27.21 6.41
CA LEU A 317 3.88 26.25 6.81
C LEU A 317 4.13 26.40 8.32
N PRO A 318 4.09 25.31 9.11
CA PRO A 318 4.42 25.35 10.52
C PRO A 318 5.81 25.97 10.73
N ALA A 319 5.93 26.80 11.76
CA ALA A 319 7.14 27.54 12.10
C ALA A 319 8.23 26.65 12.70
#